data_AF-A0A7C8IC80-F1
#
_entry.id   AF-A0A7C8IC80-F1
#
_cell.length_a   1.000
_cell.length_b   1.000
_cell.length_c   1.000
_cell.angle_alpha   90.00
_cell.angle_beta   90.00
_cell.angle_gamma   90.00
#
_symmetry.space_group_name_H-M   'P 1'
#
loop_
_entity.id
_entity.type
_entity.pdbx_description
1 polymer ?
#
loop_
_entity_poly.entity_id
_entity_poly.type
_entity_poly.pdbx_seq_one_letter_code
_entity_poly.pdbx_strand_id
1 'polypeptide(L)'
;MGTERGPNFALVLNAIDSAHVDRLRLILRQHCKRYPEVYESVEKALLLEKGALRKTMDCLPPEQRPSLSKVDVEEQKNECDGPGCCENIELKHQYRDPAISETLSDSELSQASDTEEGALGDGNKRKREMTRQRFEICVRCGQDYDVRKNRNDSCKIHPKPFGLDDHSDSWYDFVQDYPDKEIKDTPEIRKLNPRGFFWVCCWEDDNASGCEIGPHRPHRAKRARHWKMELRLIRRSIKEPEEK
;
A
#
# COMPACT_ATOMS: atom_id res chain seq x y z
N MET A 1 18.29 27.39 40.43
CA MET A 1 19.53 27.18 39.66
C MET A 1 19.13 26.90 38.22
N GLY A 2 19.36 27.86 37.31
CA GLY A 2 18.99 27.70 35.90
C GLY A 2 20.02 26.81 35.21
N THR A 3 19.60 25.65 34.72
CA THR A 3 20.41 24.85 33.80
C THR A 3 20.44 25.58 32.46
N GLU A 4 21.52 26.30 32.20
CA GLU A 4 21.77 26.88 30.88
C GLU A 4 21.89 25.74 29.88
N ARG A 5 20.83 25.52 29.10
CA ARG A 5 20.84 24.52 28.02
C ARG A 5 21.76 25.05 26.94
N GLY A 6 22.77 24.25 26.58
CA GLY A 6 23.79 24.65 25.63
C GLY A 6 23.25 25.06 24.24
N PRO A 7 24.09 25.69 23.40
CA PRO A 7 23.69 26.27 22.11
C PRO A 7 23.02 25.25 21.15
N ASN A 8 23.23 23.95 21.38
CA ASN A 8 22.64 22.88 20.58
C ASN A 8 21.14 22.67 20.85
N PHE A 9 20.60 23.16 21.97
CA PHE A 9 19.20 22.94 22.32
C PHE A 9 18.25 23.64 21.33
N ALA A 10 18.57 24.88 20.94
CA ALA A 10 17.79 25.64 19.96
C ALA A 10 17.78 24.97 18.57
N LEU A 11 18.92 24.38 18.16
CA LEU A 11 19.01 23.66 16.89
C LEU A 11 18.14 22.41 16.88
N VAL A 12 18.07 21.68 18.00
CA VAL A 12 17.23 20.49 18.12
C VAL A 12 15.74 20.86 18.05
N LEU A 13 15.32 21.95 18.70
CA LEU A 13 13.93 22.41 18.62
C LEU A 13 13.54 22.79 17.18
N ASN A 14 14.36 23.57 16.50
CA ASN A 14 14.12 23.92 15.10
C ASN A 14 14.07 22.68 14.18
N ALA A 15 14.90 21.67 14.46
CA ALA A 15 14.88 20.41 13.71
C ALA A 15 13.61 19.59 13.97
N ILE A 16 13.08 19.61 15.19
CA ILE A 16 11.80 18.96 15.54
C ILE A 16 10.65 19.65 14.81
N ASP A 17 10.59 20.99 14.85
CA ASP A 17 9.52 21.77 14.22
C ASP A 17 9.51 21.64 12.69
N SER A 18 10.68 21.41 12.10
CA SER A 18 10.84 21.21 10.65
C SER A 18 10.68 19.76 10.20
N ALA A 19 10.56 18.80 11.13
CA ALA A 19 10.52 17.37 10.79
C ALA A 19 9.11 16.90 10.37
N HIS A 20 9.07 15.95 9.43
CA HIS A 20 7.81 15.29 9.06
C HIS A 20 7.26 14.46 10.22
N VAL A 21 5.93 14.43 10.35
CA VAL A 21 5.21 13.73 11.44
C VAL A 21 5.61 12.25 11.53
N ASP A 22 5.77 11.56 10.41
CA ASP A 22 6.15 10.14 10.42
C ASP A 22 7.57 9.91 10.92
N ARG A 23 8.49 10.84 10.64
CA ARG A 23 9.86 10.77 11.16
C ARG A 23 9.87 10.99 12.67
N LEU A 24 9.10 11.95 13.17
CA LEU A 24 8.94 12.18 14.61
C LEU A 24 8.34 10.95 15.31
N ARG A 25 7.30 10.35 14.73
CA ARG A 25 6.70 9.10 15.26
C ARG A 25 7.70 7.95 15.32
N LEU A 26 8.51 7.78 14.28
CA LEU A 26 9.53 6.71 14.24
C LEU A 26 10.59 6.91 15.33
N ILE A 27 11.14 8.12 15.43
CA ILE A 27 12.17 8.46 16.41
C ILE A 27 11.61 8.32 17.84
N LEU A 28 10.42 8.85 18.10
CA LEU A 28 9.78 8.73 19.41
C LEU A 28 9.56 7.27 19.80
N ARG A 29 9.07 6.42 18.87
CA ARG A 29 8.92 4.98 19.11
C ARG A 29 10.26 4.30 19.42
N GLN A 30 11.32 4.62 18.69
CA GLN A 30 12.65 4.06 18.93
C GLN A 30 13.19 4.47 20.30
N HIS A 31 13.04 5.74 20.67
CA HIS A 31 13.50 6.24 21.97
C HIS A 31 12.71 5.65 23.14
N CYS A 32 11.38 5.58 23.05
CA CYS A 32 10.58 4.96 24.10
C CYS A 32 10.90 3.46 24.29
N LYS A 33 11.32 2.75 23.22
CA LYS A 33 11.76 1.36 23.33
C LYS A 33 13.12 1.21 24.01
N ARG A 34 14.03 2.17 23.78
CA ARG A 34 15.41 2.09 24.27
C ARG A 34 15.58 2.65 25.68
N TYR A 35 14.73 3.60 26.06
CA TYR A 35 14.84 4.38 27.30
C TYR A 35 13.47 4.43 28.01
N PRO A 36 13.23 3.58 29.02
CA PRO A 36 11.95 3.55 29.74
C PRO A 36 11.63 4.86 30.47
N GLU A 37 12.65 5.60 30.93
CA GLU A 37 12.49 6.93 31.53
C GLU A 37 11.92 7.96 30.55
N VAL A 38 12.26 7.85 29.27
CA VAL A 38 11.70 8.71 28.21
C VAL A 38 10.23 8.33 27.97
N TYR A 39 9.91 7.04 28.02
CA TYR A 39 8.54 6.56 27.89
C TYR A 39 7.63 7.14 28.98
N GLU A 40 8.02 7.06 30.26
CA GLU A 40 7.22 7.62 31.37
C GLU A 40 7.02 9.14 31.22
N SER A 41 8.07 9.86 30.83
CA SER A 41 7.99 11.31 30.60
C SER A 41 7.07 11.66 29.44
N VAL A 42 7.08 10.87 28.36
CA VAL A 42 6.23 11.06 27.18
C VAL A 42 4.78 10.69 27.49
N GLU A 43 4.56 9.58 28.20
CA GLU A 43 3.23 9.14 28.66
C GLU A 43 2.55 10.23 29.48
N LYS A 44 3.28 10.81 30.44
CA LYS A 44 2.80 11.91 31.28
C LYS A 44 2.55 13.19 30.48
N ALA A 45 3.46 13.55 29.56
CA ALA A 45 3.35 14.78 28.76
C ALA A 45 2.21 14.73 27.72
N LEU A 46 1.95 13.56 27.15
CA LEU A 46 0.87 13.36 26.17
C LEU A 46 -0.51 13.20 26.81
N LEU A 47 -0.61 13.29 28.15
CA LEU A 47 -1.84 13.11 28.91
C LEU A 47 -2.59 11.84 28.49
N LEU A 48 -1.83 10.75 28.27
CA LEU A 48 -2.42 9.46 27.97
C LEU A 48 -3.10 8.95 29.24
N GLU A 49 -4.38 9.30 29.44
CA GLU A 49 -5.17 8.69 30.50
C GLU A 49 -5.16 7.17 30.29
N LYS A 50 -4.82 6.44 31.36
CA LYS A 50 -4.85 4.97 31.38
C LYS A 50 -6.28 4.50 31.08
N GLY A 51 -6.58 4.27 29.80
CA GLY A 51 -7.91 3.91 29.30
C GLY A 51 -8.37 4.62 28.02
N ALA A 52 -7.85 5.81 27.71
CA ALA A 52 -8.32 6.60 26.55
C ALA A 52 -8.00 5.94 25.20
N LEU A 53 -6.90 5.18 25.12
CA LEU A 53 -6.48 4.48 23.90
C LEU A 53 -7.33 3.25 23.56
N ARG A 54 -8.18 2.74 24.47
CA ARG A 54 -9.06 1.59 24.15
C ARG A 54 -10.24 2.02 23.28
N LYS A 55 -10.72 3.26 23.40
CA LYS A 55 -11.89 3.76 22.66
C LYS A 55 -11.70 3.81 21.15
N THR A 56 -10.48 3.97 20.65
CA THR A 56 -10.21 4.01 19.20
C THR A 56 -10.06 2.62 18.58
N MET A 57 -9.77 1.59 19.38
CA MET A 57 -9.71 0.20 18.90
C MET A 57 -11.08 -0.47 18.85
N ASP A 58 -12.02 -0.04 19.70
CA ASP A 58 -13.37 -0.58 19.69
C ASP A 58 -14.23 -0.08 18.52
N CYS A 59 -13.87 1.04 17.89
CA CYS A 59 -14.50 1.57 16.68
C CYS A 59 -13.94 0.96 15.38
N LEU A 60 -12.92 0.09 15.43
CA LEU A 60 -12.44 -0.61 14.24
C LEU A 60 -13.41 -1.74 13.86
N PRO A 61 -13.75 -1.89 12.56
CA PRO A 61 -14.53 -3.02 12.07
C PRO A 61 -13.91 -4.35 12.53
N PRO A 62 -14.73 -5.38 12.85
CA PRO A 62 -14.26 -6.65 13.40
C PRO A 62 -13.10 -7.29 12.61
N GLU A 63 -13.04 -7.02 11.32
CA GLU A 63 -12.07 -7.54 10.36
C GLU A 63 -10.63 -6.98 10.53
N GLN A 64 -10.45 -5.89 11.27
CA GLN A 64 -9.13 -5.25 11.48
C GLN A 64 -8.60 -5.39 12.91
N ARG A 65 -9.28 -6.15 13.78
CA ARG A 65 -8.78 -6.42 15.13
C ARG A 65 -7.67 -7.47 15.05
N PRO A 66 -6.44 -7.17 15.51
CA PRO A 66 -5.40 -8.19 15.62
C PRO A 66 -5.87 -9.28 16.58
N SER A 67 -5.84 -10.53 16.13
CA SER A 67 -6.19 -11.71 16.93
C SER A 67 -5.14 -11.88 18.04
N LEU A 68 -5.37 -11.23 19.18
CA LEU A 68 -4.59 -11.47 20.40
C LEU A 68 -4.96 -12.86 20.93
N SER A 69 -4.00 -13.77 20.92
CA SER A 69 -4.09 -15.03 21.64
C SER A 69 -4.31 -14.72 23.13
N LYS A 70 -5.25 -15.44 23.72
CA LYS A 70 -5.57 -15.38 25.16
C LYS A 70 -4.30 -15.74 25.95
N VAL A 71 -3.60 -14.74 26.45
CA VAL A 71 -2.73 -14.89 27.61
C VAL A 71 -3.61 -14.58 28.82
N ASP A 72 -3.68 -15.54 29.74
CA ASP A 72 -4.46 -15.48 30.97
C ASP A 72 -4.03 -14.26 31.80
N VAL A 73 -4.79 -13.18 31.70
CA VAL A 73 -4.71 -12.04 32.61
C VAL A 73 -5.82 -12.22 33.62
N GLU A 74 -5.44 -12.56 34.85
CA GLU A 74 -6.33 -12.59 36.01
C GLU A 74 -7.09 -11.26 36.11
N GLU A 75 -8.41 -11.40 36.01
CA GLU A 75 -9.41 -10.37 36.01
C GLU A 75 -9.58 -9.81 37.43
N GLN A 76 -8.89 -8.69 37.74
CA GLN A 76 -9.28 -7.85 38.87
C GLN A 76 -10.54 -7.07 38.49
N LYS A 77 -11.68 -7.61 38.92
CA LYS A 77 -13.00 -6.97 38.87
C LYS A 77 -13.00 -5.76 39.81
N ASN A 78 -12.91 -4.56 39.24
CA ASN A 78 -13.36 -3.35 39.91
C ASN A 78 -14.81 -3.11 39.53
N GLU A 79 -15.71 -3.47 40.44
CA GLU A 79 -17.14 -3.16 40.37
C GLU A 79 -17.32 -1.64 40.45
N CYS A 80 -17.87 -1.03 39.40
CA CYS A 80 -18.44 0.32 39.47
C CYS A 80 -19.96 0.22 39.42
N ASP A 81 -20.56 -0.03 40.58
CA ASP A 81 -21.99 0.14 40.80
C ASP A 81 -22.31 1.63 40.89
N GLY A 82 -22.84 2.18 39.79
CA GLY A 82 -23.39 3.52 39.75
C GLY A 82 -24.43 3.66 38.64
N PRO A 83 -25.74 3.80 38.97
CA PRO A 83 -26.78 3.96 37.97
C PRO A 83 -26.82 5.42 37.50
N GLY A 84 -26.55 5.64 36.22
CA GLY A 84 -26.86 6.87 35.51
C GLY A 84 -25.63 7.66 35.10
N CYS A 85 -25.37 7.67 33.79
CA CYS A 85 -24.75 8.75 33.00
C CYS A 85 -24.66 8.33 31.52
N CYS A 86 -25.76 7.86 30.92
CA CYS A 86 -25.91 7.88 29.47
C CYS A 86 -26.57 9.20 29.09
N GLU A 87 -25.77 10.26 28.98
CA GLU A 87 -26.25 11.52 28.43
C GLU A 87 -25.84 11.63 26.96
N ASN A 88 -26.87 11.69 26.11
CA ASN A 88 -26.79 11.83 24.67
C ASN A 88 -26.09 13.13 24.31
N ILE A 89 -24.91 13.06 23.67
CA ILE A 89 -24.35 14.22 22.96
C ILE A 89 -24.72 14.07 21.48
N GLU A 90 -25.89 14.62 21.15
CA GLU A 90 -26.35 14.90 19.80
C GLU A 90 -25.53 16.09 19.24
N LEU A 91 -24.37 15.79 18.64
CA LEU A 91 -23.58 16.81 17.94
C LEU A 91 -24.09 16.95 16.49
N LYS A 92 -25.12 17.79 16.34
CA LYS A 92 -25.46 18.44 15.07
C LYS A 92 -24.38 19.48 14.74
N HIS A 93 -23.69 19.31 13.62
CA HIS A 93 -23.06 20.35 12.78
C HIS A 93 -22.50 19.64 11.53
N GLN A 94 -23.19 19.60 10.37
CA GLN A 94 -23.42 20.67 9.41
C GLN A 94 -22.10 21.26 8.83
N TYR A 95 -21.51 20.53 7.87
CA TYR A 95 -20.69 21.14 6.82
C TYR A 95 -21.10 20.60 5.45
N ARG A 96 -21.32 21.56 4.55
CA ARG A 96 -21.80 21.45 3.18
C ARG A 96 -20.86 20.65 2.28
N ASP A 97 -21.46 19.76 1.49
CA ASP A 97 -20.95 19.42 0.15
C ASP A 97 -20.93 20.66 -0.76
N PRO A 98 -19.98 20.70 -1.71
CA PRO A 98 -20.40 20.96 -3.07
C PRO A 98 -19.90 19.89 -4.04
N ALA A 99 -20.89 19.24 -4.66
CA ALA A 99 -20.92 18.88 -6.07
C ALA A 99 -19.78 18.00 -6.62
N ILE A 100 -20.11 16.74 -6.91
CA ILE A 100 -20.40 16.32 -8.30
C ILE A 100 -21.48 15.24 -8.22
N SER A 101 -22.73 15.66 -8.45
CA SER A 101 -23.82 14.81 -8.87
C SER A 101 -23.75 14.63 -10.37
N GLU A 102 -23.91 13.39 -10.84
CA GLU A 102 -24.68 13.01 -12.04
C GLU A 102 -24.58 11.47 -12.13
N THR A 103 -25.48 10.71 -11.49
CA THR A 103 -26.79 10.27 -12.00
C THR A 103 -26.79 9.95 -13.49
N LEU A 104 -26.73 8.67 -13.85
CA LEU A 104 -27.39 8.06 -15.02
C LEU A 104 -27.36 6.53 -14.78
N SER A 105 -28.37 5.97 -14.13
CA SER A 105 -29.61 5.44 -14.72
C SER A 105 -29.39 4.14 -15.48
N ASP A 106 -29.84 3.04 -14.85
CA ASP A 106 -30.18 1.79 -15.53
C ASP A 106 -31.13 2.06 -16.70
N SER A 107 -30.89 1.42 -17.83
CA SER A 107 -31.94 1.18 -18.82
C SER A 107 -31.67 -0.10 -19.59
N GLU A 108 -32.77 -0.82 -19.76
CA GLU A 108 -32.96 -2.15 -20.29
C GLU A 108 -32.65 -2.31 -21.79
N LEU A 109 -32.59 -3.59 -22.21
CA LEU A 109 -33.04 -4.14 -23.49
C LEU A 109 -32.32 -3.64 -24.78
N SER A 110 -31.86 -4.46 -25.72
CA SER A 110 -32.65 -5.41 -26.51
C SER A 110 -31.74 -6.16 -27.49
N GLN A 111 -32.23 -7.31 -27.94
CA GLN A 111 -31.80 -8.04 -29.13
C GLN A 111 -32.08 -7.21 -30.41
N ALA A 112 -31.21 -7.31 -31.42
CA ALA A 112 -31.48 -6.98 -32.84
C ALA A 112 -30.49 -7.81 -33.68
N SER A 113 -30.88 -8.82 -34.47
CA SER A 113 -31.68 -8.84 -35.70
C SER A 113 -31.04 -8.06 -36.85
N ASP A 114 -30.47 -8.83 -37.79
CA ASP A 114 -29.91 -8.41 -39.07
C ASP A 114 -30.95 -7.70 -39.93
N THR A 115 -30.60 -6.51 -40.44
CA THR A 115 -31.22 -5.97 -41.65
C THR A 115 -30.19 -5.11 -42.37
N GLU A 116 -29.80 -5.56 -43.56
CA GLU A 116 -28.98 -4.81 -44.50
C GLU A 116 -29.88 -3.85 -45.30
N GLU A 117 -29.41 -2.64 -45.55
CA GLU A 117 -29.43 -1.92 -46.84
C GLU A 117 -29.08 -0.43 -46.62
N GLY A 118 -28.39 0.15 -47.59
CA GLY A 118 -27.55 1.33 -47.40
C GLY A 118 -28.20 2.70 -47.58
N ALA A 119 -27.41 3.74 -47.30
CA ALA A 119 -27.57 5.08 -47.88
C ALA A 119 -26.33 5.95 -47.58
N LEU A 120 -25.89 6.66 -48.60
CA LEU A 120 -24.86 7.69 -48.58
C LEU A 120 -25.40 8.94 -47.88
N GLY A 121 -24.67 9.52 -46.93
CA GLY A 121 -24.99 10.87 -46.44
C GLY A 121 -24.40 11.27 -45.09
N ASP A 122 -23.63 12.36 -45.15
CA ASP A 122 -23.26 13.29 -44.08
C ASP A 122 -22.31 12.89 -42.95
N GLY A 123 -21.33 13.78 -42.77
CA GLY A 123 -20.20 13.70 -41.86
C GLY A 123 -20.60 13.82 -40.39
N ASN A 124 -21.32 12.82 -39.88
CA ASN A 124 -21.41 12.57 -38.46
C ASN A 124 -19.99 12.30 -37.95
N LYS A 125 -19.50 13.21 -37.10
CA LYS A 125 -18.37 12.96 -36.21
C LYS A 125 -18.78 11.79 -35.33
N ARG A 126 -18.57 10.57 -35.84
CA ARG A 126 -18.82 9.31 -35.15
C ARG A 126 -18.16 9.45 -33.78
N LYS A 127 -18.99 9.54 -32.75
CA LYS A 127 -18.60 9.37 -31.35
C LYS A 127 -17.98 7.98 -31.31
N ARG A 128 -16.66 7.90 -31.56
CA ARG A 128 -15.93 6.65 -31.47
C ARG A 128 -16.16 6.19 -30.05
N GLU A 129 -16.96 5.15 -29.91
CA GLU A 129 -17.12 4.43 -28.67
C GLU A 129 -15.71 4.11 -28.22
N MET A 130 -15.30 4.81 -27.16
CA MET A 130 -13.93 4.83 -26.69
C MET A 130 -13.67 3.43 -26.19
N THR A 131 -13.15 2.58 -27.07
CA THR A 131 -12.88 1.17 -26.80
C THR A 131 -11.93 1.19 -25.62
N ARG A 132 -12.45 0.87 -24.43
CA ARG A 132 -11.65 0.88 -23.20
C ARG A 132 -10.40 0.08 -23.49
N GLN A 133 -9.24 0.64 -23.14
CA GLN A 133 -7.97 -0.03 -23.39
C GLN A 133 -8.02 -1.39 -22.71
N ARG A 134 -7.81 -2.46 -23.49
CA ARG A 134 -7.91 -3.83 -22.96
C ARG A 134 -6.85 -4.11 -21.91
N PHE A 135 -5.69 -3.50 -22.05
CA PHE A 135 -4.55 -3.65 -21.15
C PHE A 135 -4.19 -2.32 -20.49
N GLU A 136 -3.91 -2.38 -19.19
CA GLU A 136 -3.48 -1.25 -18.37
C GLU A 136 -2.26 -1.66 -17.52
N ILE A 137 -1.50 -0.68 -17.01
CA ILE A 137 -0.36 -0.93 -16.13
C ILE A 137 -0.78 -0.69 -14.68
N CYS A 138 -0.53 -1.66 -13.81
CA CYS A 138 -0.84 -1.58 -12.39
C CYS A 138 0.14 -0.64 -11.68
N VAL A 139 -0.36 0.33 -10.91
CA VAL A 139 0.49 1.24 -10.11
C VAL A 139 1.17 0.54 -8.93
N ARG A 140 0.63 -0.59 -8.47
CA ARG A 140 1.18 -1.34 -7.33
C ARG A 140 2.31 -2.29 -7.73
N CYS A 141 2.04 -3.22 -8.68
CA CYS A 141 3.01 -4.22 -9.11
C CYS A 141 3.81 -3.83 -10.37
N GLY A 142 3.41 -2.77 -11.08
CA GLY A 142 4.07 -2.35 -12.32
C GLY A 142 3.81 -3.24 -13.54
N GLN A 143 3.13 -4.38 -13.37
CA GLN A 143 2.80 -5.31 -14.45
C GLN A 143 1.60 -4.82 -15.27
N ASP A 144 1.59 -5.18 -16.55
CA ASP A 144 0.44 -5.05 -17.42
C ASP A 144 -0.63 -6.11 -17.09
N TYR A 145 -1.89 -5.73 -17.17
CA TYR A 145 -3.01 -6.63 -16.88
C TYR A 145 -4.18 -6.40 -17.85
N ASP A 146 -4.91 -7.47 -18.17
CA ASP A 146 -6.16 -7.39 -18.93
C ASP A 146 -7.28 -6.90 -17.99
N VAL A 147 -7.86 -5.74 -18.30
CA VAL A 147 -8.93 -5.11 -17.49
C VAL A 147 -10.13 -6.05 -17.34
N ARG A 148 -10.39 -6.93 -18.33
CA ARG A 148 -11.51 -7.89 -18.28
C ARG A 148 -11.24 -9.10 -17.40
N LYS A 149 -9.97 -9.37 -17.05
CA LYS A 149 -9.55 -10.50 -16.22
C LYS A 149 -9.06 -10.08 -14.83
N ASN A 150 -9.19 -8.81 -14.47
CA ASN A 150 -8.73 -8.28 -13.19
C ASN A 150 -9.65 -8.74 -12.04
N ARG A 151 -9.24 -9.80 -11.34
CA ARG A 151 -9.92 -10.34 -10.15
C ARG A 151 -9.27 -9.81 -8.88
N ASN A 152 -9.93 -10.01 -7.75
CA ASN A 152 -9.44 -9.58 -6.44
C ASN A 152 -8.15 -10.29 -5.99
N ASP A 153 -7.69 -11.32 -6.71
CA ASP A 153 -6.49 -12.11 -6.43
C ASP A 153 -5.38 -11.96 -7.48
N SER A 154 -5.58 -11.08 -8.47
CA SER A 154 -4.68 -10.98 -9.64
C SER A 154 -3.37 -10.25 -9.36
N CYS A 155 -3.39 -9.23 -8.50
CA CYS A 155 -2.22 -8.44 -8.16
C CYS A 155 -1.66 -8.90 -6.82
N LYS A 156 -0.46 -9.50 -6.86
CA LYS A 156 0.29 -9.95 -5.69
C LYS A 156 1.55 -9.10 -5.56
N ILE A 157 1.73 -8.42 -4.44
CA ILE A 157 2.89 -7.56 -4.19
C ILE A 157 3.47 -7.80 -2.81
N HIS A 158 4.75 -7.50 -2.66
CA HIS A 158 5.37 -7.28 -1.35
C HIS A 158 5.48 -5.76 -1.14
N PRO A 159 4.76 -5.17 -0.17
CA PRO A 159 4.72 -3.72 0.03
C PRO A 159 5.98 -3.18 0.71
N LYS A 160 6.79 -4.06 1.31
CA LYS A 160 8.05 -3.71 1.97
C LYS A 160 9.23 -4.24 1.13
N PRO A 161 10.40 -3.58 1.20
CA PRO A 161 11.60 -4.07 0.52
C PRO A 161 12.12 -5.37 1.14
N PHE A 162 13.09 -5.97 0.45
CA PHE A 162 13.93 -7.04 1.00
C PHE A 162 14.71 -6.54 2.22
N GLY A 163 14.87 -7.45 3.19
CA GLY A 163 15.77 -7.33 4.32
C GLY A 163 16.86 -8.40 4.23
N LEU A 164 18.01 -8.08 4.83
CA LEU A 164 19.09 -9.03 5.10
C LEU A 164 18.74 -9.79 6.38
N ASP A 165 18.79 -11.12 6.35
CA ASP A 165 18.64 -11.96 7.56
C ASP A 165 20.02 -12.24 8.14
N ASP A 166 20.48 -11.42 9.08
CA ASP A 166 21.79 -11.60 9.74
C ASP A 166 21.89 -12.89 10.57
N HIS A 167 20.77 -13.59 10.78
CA HIS A 167 20.69 -14.85 11.52
C HIS A 167 20.47 -16.06 10.62
N SER A 168 20.43 -15.91 9.29
CA SER A 168 20.28 -17.04 8.39
C SER A 168 21.51 -17.94 8.39
N ASP A 169 21.30 -19.24 8.56
CA ASP A 169 22.37 -20.25 8.49
C ASP A 169 23.04 -20.29 7.11
N SER A 170 22.38 -19.78 6.05
CA SER A 170 22.97 -19.70 4.70
C SER A 170 24.22 -18.80 4.65
N TRP A 171 24.43 -17.93 5.64
CA TRP A 171 25.63 -17.11 5.71
C TRP A 171 26.89 -17.87 6.11
N TYR A 172 26.76 -18.99 6.83
CA TYR A 172 27.92 -19.81 7.19
C TYR A 172 28.59 -20.38 5.93
N ASP A 173 27.81 -21.01 5.05
CA ASP A 173 28.31 -21.54 3.78
C ASP A 173 28.83 -20.41 2.89
N PHE A 174 28.11 -19.28 2.83
CA PHE A 174 28.51 -18.13 2.00
C PHE A 174 29.87 -17.54 2.42
N VAL A 175 30.11 -17.35 3.72
CA VAL A 175 31.39 -16.82 4.23
C VAL A 175 32.52 -17.82 4.01
N GLN A 176 32.23 -19.12 4.06
CA GLN A 176 33.22 -20.15 3.76
C GLN A 176 33.65 -20.12 2.28
N ASP A 177 32.71 -19.97 1.36
CA ASP A 177 32.99 -19.90 -0.08
C ASP A 177 33.55 -18.54 -0.53
N TYR A 178 33.18 -17.46 0.16
CA TYR A 178 33.54 -16.08 -0.18
C TYR A 178 34.02 -15.27 1.04
N PRO A 179 35.18 -15.61 1.63
CA PRO A 179 35.67 -14.98 2.87
C PRO A 179 35.96 -13.48 2.75
N ASP A 180 36.28 -13.00 1.54
CA ASP A 180 36.60 -11.60 1.27
C ASP A 180 35.35 -10.72 1.05
N LYS A 181 34.15 -11.32 0.95
CA LYS A 181 32.91 -10.59 0.70
C LYS A 181 32.22 -10.25 2.02
N GLU A 182 31.98 -8.97 2.23
CA GLU A 182 31.22 -8.49 3.39
C GLU A 182 29.72 -8.76 3.22
N ILE A 183 29.07 -9.22 4.30
CA ILE A 183 27.62 -9.46 4.34
C ILE A 183 26.90 -8.11 4.39
N LYS A 184 26.58 -7.59 3.21
CA LYS A 184 25.84 -6.33 3.03
C LYS A 184 24.75 -6.49 2.00
N ASP A 185 23.70 -5.69 2.15
CA ASP A 185 22.62 -5.62 1.18
C ASP A 185 23.07 -4.94 -0.13
N THR A 186 23.69 -5.73 -1.00
CA THR A 186 24.16 -5.32 -2.33
C THR A 186 23.60 -6.28 -3.38
N PRO A 187 23.36 -5.82 -4.62
CA PRO A 187 22.79 -6.66 -5.68
C PRO A 187 23.68 -7.87 -6.02
N GLU A 188 24.99 -7.75 -5.85
CA GLU A 188 25.93 -8.87 -6.04
C GLU A 188 25.72 -9.97 -5.00
N ILE A 189 25.61 -9.60 -3.72
CA ILE A 189 25.41 -10.55 -2.62
C ILE A 189 24.03 -11.20 -2.73
N ARG A 190 22.98 -10.44 -3.10
CA ARG A 190 21.64 -11.00 -3.37
C ARG A 190 21.65 -12.08 -4.44
N LYS A 191 22.47 -11.90 -5.49
CA LYS A 191 22.59 -12.89 -6.57
C LYS A 191 23.37 -14.13 -6.13
N LEU A 192 24.37 -13.98 -5.26
CA LEU A 192 25.21 -15.08 -4.80
C LEU A 192 24.54 -15.92 -3.70
N ASN A 193 23.85 -15.27 -2.76
CA ASN A 193 23.15 -15.95 -1.67
C ASN A 193 21.72 -15.40 -1.49
N PRO A 194 20.78 -15.75 -2.41
CA PRO A 194 19.40 -15.26 -2.31
C PRO A 194 18.69 -15.74 -1.03
N ARG A 195 19.12 -16.87 -0.45
CA ARG A 195 18.56 -17.42 0.78
C ARG A 195 18.83 -16.57 2.03
N GLY A 196 19.85 -15.72 2.00
CA GLY A 196 20.16 -14.79 3.09
C GLY A 196 19.26 -13.55 3.11
N PHE A 197 18.30 -13.46 2.20
CA PHE A 197 17.38 -12.33 2.07
C PHE A 197 15.93 -12.79 2.14
N PHE A 198 15.08 -11.93 2.68
CA PHE A 198 13.65 -12.19 2.83
C PHE A 198 12.83 -10.91 2.64
N TRP A 199 11.55 -11.07 2.36
CA TRP A 199 10.61 -9.96 2.33
C TRP A 199 10.20 -9.53 3.74
N VAL A 200 10.51 -8.29 4.13
CA VAL A 200 10.19 -7.76 5.48
C VAL A 200 8.67 -7.72 5.78
N CYS A 201 7.80 -7.88 4.78
CA CYS A 201 6.36 -7.95 5.01
C CYS A 201 5.90 -9.29 5.60
N CYS A 202 6.50 -10.40 5.16
CA CYS A 202 5.98 -11.74 5.43
C CYS A 202 7.05 -12.75 5.85
N TRP A 203 8.33 -12.37 5.87
CA TRP A 203 9.46 -13.23 6.22
C TRP A 203 9.62 -14.44 5.30
N GLU A 204 9.15 -14.30 4.06
CA GLU A 204 9.30 -15.31 3.02
C GLU A 204 10.50 -14.99 2.11
N ASP A 205 10.97 -15.99 1.39
CA ASP A 205 12.11 -15.91 0.48
C ASP A 205 11.85 -15.07 -0.79
N ASP A 206 12.90 -14.83 -1.58
CA ASP A 206 12.81 -14.10 -2.86
C ASP A 206 11.84 -14.74 -3.87
N ASN A 207 11.62 -16.05 -3.76
CA ASN A 207 10.76 -16.78 -4.69
C ASN A 207 9.27 -16.75 -4.29
N ALA A 208 8.94 -16.24 -3.10
CA ALA A 208 7.58 -16.18 -2.64
C ALA A 208 6.74 -15.15 -3.42
N SER A 209 5.53 -15.57 -3.79
CA SER A 209 4.55 -14.66 -4.37
C SER A 209 4.19 -13.53 -3.39
N GLY A 210 3.89 -12.35 -3.91
CA GLY A 210 3.55 -11.18 -3.11
C GLY A 210 2.57 -11.44 -1.95
N CYS A 211 2.97 -11.01 -0.74
CA CYS A 211 2.22 -11.21 0.51
C CYS A 211 0.88 -10.44 0.55
N GLU A 212 0.79 -9.32 -0.14
CA GLU A 212 -0.44 -8.54 -0.28
C GLU A 212 -1.13 -8.86 -1.60
N ILE A 213 -2.35 -9.39 -1.51
CA ILE A 213 -3.15 -9.84 -2.64
C ILE A 213 -4.34 -8.89 -2.84
N GLY A 214 -4.60 -8.47 -4.08
CA GLY A 214 -5.73 -7.62 -4.42
C GLY A 214 -5.96 -7.50 -5.93
N PRO A 215 -6.93 -6.68 -6.38
CA PRO A 215 -7.07 -6.34 -7.79
C PRO A 215 -5.98 -5.38 -8.26
N HIS A 216 -5.60 -5.43 -9.53
CA HIS A 216 -4.71 -4.42 -10.12
C HIS A 216 -5.37 -3.03 -10.07
N ARG A 217 -4.55 -1.99 -9.85
CA ARG A 217 -5.00 -0.59 -9.79
C ARG A 217 -4.41 0.20 -10.96
N PRO A 218 -5.24 0.85 -11.81
CA PRO A 218 -4.75 1.54 -13.00
C PRO A 218 -3.88 2.74 -12.67
N HIS A 219 -2.74 2.86 -13.35
CA HIS A 219 -1.94 4.08 -13.32
C HIS A 219 -2.56 5.13 -14.27
N ARG A 220 -3.48 5.98 -13.77
CA ARG A 220 -4.24 6.96 -14.59
C ARG A 220 -3.39 7.87 -15.49
N ALA A 221 -2.16 8.20 -15.06
CA ALA A 221 -1.21 8.99 -15.85
C ALA A 221 -0.45 8.20 -16.94
N LYS A 222 -0.33 6.87 -16.79
CA LYS A 222 0.34 5.97 -17.72
C LYS A 222 -0.70 5.09 -18.42
N ARG A 223 -1.58 5.72 -19.19
CA ARG A 223 -2.44 4.96 -20.12
C ARG A 223 -1.52 4.35 -21.16
N ALA A 224 -1.44 3.02 -21.22
CA ALA A 224 -0.59 2.31 -22.16
C ALA A 224 -1.01 2.72 -23.58
N ARG A 225 -0.20 3.55 -24.26
CA ARG A 225 -0.43 3.92 -25.67
C ARG A 225 0.06 2.84 -26.64
N HIS A 226 0.46 1.69 -26.12
CA HIS A 226 1.34 0.77 -26.81
C HIS A 226 0.60 -0.43 -27.37
N TRP A 227 -0.01 -0.23 -28.54
CA TRP A 227 -0.41 -1.34 -29.43
C TRP A 227 -0.10 -1.03 -30.91
N LYS A 228 0.31 0.19 -31.26
CA LYS A 228 0.50 0.61 -32.66
C LYS A 228 1.85 0.29 -33.29
N MET A 229 2.82 -0.29 -32.56
CA MET A 229 4.18 -0.51 -33.10
C MET A 229 4.41 -1.94 -33.61
N GLU A 230 3.82 -2.96 -32.98
CA GLU A 230 4.16 -4.36 -33.30
C GLU A 230 3.49 -4.90 -34.57
N LEU A 231 2.31 -4.39 -34.93
CA LEU A 231 1.66 -4.72 -36.20
C LEU A 231 2.31 -4.07 -37.45
N ARG A 232 3.17 -3.07 -37.28
CA ARG A 232 3.89 -2.46 -38.42
C ARG A 232 5.07 -3.31 -38.89
N LEU A 233 5.65 -4.12 -38.00
CA LEU A 233 6.75 -5.01 -38.35
C LEU A 233 6.24 -6.29 -39.02
N ILE A 234 5.13 -6.87 -38.54
CA ILE A 234 4.53 -8.05 -39.17
C ILE A 234 3.97 -7.74 -40.57
N ARG A 235 3.41 -6.55 -40.80
CA ARG A 235 2.85 -6.17 -42.11
C ARG A 235 3.91 -5.82 -43.18
N ARG A 236 5.17 -5.60 -42.79
CA ARG A 236 6.28 -5.38 -43.73
C ARG A 236 6.93 -6.68 -44.19
N SER A 237 6.85 -7.76 -43.42
CA SER A 237 7.48 -9.05 -43.77
C SER A 237 6.64 -9.95 -44.69
N ILE A 238 5.39 -9.59 -45.02
CA ILE A 238 4.49 -10.39 -45.87
C ILE A 238 4.42 -9.84 -47.31
N LYS A 239 5.08 -8.72 -47.62
CA LYS A 239 5.07 -8.13 -48.97
C LYS A 239 6.31 -8.57 -49.78
N GLU A 240 6.14 -9.72 -50.43
CA GLU A 240 6.78 -10.22 -51.67
C GLU A 240 8.29 -10.49 -51.70
N PRO A 241 8.67 -11.62 -52.35
CA PRO A 241 9.11 -11.48 -53.74
C PRO A 241 8.26 -12.30 -54.71
N GLU A 242 7.61 -11.60 -55.65
CA GLU A 242 7.21 -12.15 -56.94
C GLU A 242 8.45 -12.27 -57.85
N GLU A 243 8.58 -13.46 -58.45
CA GLU A 243 9.04 -13.77 -59.81
C GLU A 243 10.32 -13.11 -60.35
N LYS A 244 11.35 -13.94 -60.55
CA LYS A 244 12.03 -14.11 -61.84
C LYS A 244 12.78 -15.44 -61.91
#